data_AF-A0A433I1X6-F1
#
_entry.id   AF-A0A433I1X6-F1
#
_cell.length_a   1.000
_cell.length_b   1.000
_cell.length_c   1.000
_cell.angle_alpha   90.00
_cell.angle_beta   90.00
_cell.angle_gamma   90.00
#
_symmetry.space_group_name_H-M   'P 1'
#
loop_
_entity.id
_entity.type
_entity.pdbx_description
1 polymer ?
#
loop_
_entity_poly.entity_id
_entity_poly.type
_entity_poly.pdbx_seq_one_letter_code
_entity_poly.pdbx_strand_id
1 'polypeptide(L)' 'MSASNMSREQWIELFQAAGLDEAMMHKWHCEFERRYPAQHQSFLQWIGLSTEDIASVRNSSQAG' A
#
# COMPACT_ATOMS: atom_id res chain seq x y z
N MET A 1 -7.26 -15.14 19.04
CA MET A 1 -7.22 -13.68 19.22
C MET A 1 -7.46 -13.06 17.86
N SER A 2 -8.58 -12.37 17.66
CA SER A 2 -8.85 -11.71 16.38
C SER A 2 -7.98 -10.45 16.32
N ALA A 3 -6.88 -10.52 15.59
CA ALA A 3 -6.19 -9.31 15.19
C ALA A 3 -7.12 -8.59 14.20
N SER A 4 -7.69 -7.47 14.61
CA SER A 4 -8.40 -6.57 13.71
C SER A 4 -7.37 -5.88 12.80
N ASN A 5 -6.80 -6.65 11.86
CA ASN A 5 -5.94 -6.10 10.84
C ASN A 5 -6.81 -5.26 9.89
N MET A 6 -6.29 -4.12 9.49
CA MET A 6 -6.87 -3.28 8.44
C MET A 6 -6.95 -4.10 7.15
N SER A 7 -8.07 -4.09 6.43
CA SER A 7 -8.11 -4.64 5.07
C SER A 7 -7.62 -3.61 4.06
N ARG A 8 -7.20 -4.07 2.88
CA ARG A 8 -6.91 -3.20 1.73
C ARG A 8 -8.05 -2.22 1.44
N GLU A 9 -9.30 -2.68 1.48
CA GLU A 9 -10.48 -1.88 1.18
C GLU A 9 -10.68 -0.79 2.23
N GLN A 10 -10.54 -1.13 3.52
CA GLN A 10 -10.61 -0.15 4.61
C GLN A 10 -9.47 0.87 4.54
N TRP A 11 -8.27 0.45 4.13
CA TRP A 11 -7.15 1.36 3.92
C TRP A 11 -7.43 2.35 2.77
N ILE A 12 -7.92 1.86 1.63
CA ILE A 12 -8.29 2.69 0.48
C ILE A 12 -9.38 3.68 0.86
N GLU A 13 -10.41 3.23 1.58
CA GLU A 13 -11.50 4.07 2.08
C GLU A 13 -10.96 5.24 2.92
N LEU A 14 -10.07 4.95 3.89
CA LEU A 14 -9.45 5.99 4.72
C LEU A 14 -8.55 6.93 3.91
N PHE A 15 -7.80 6.40 2.94
CA PHE A 15 -6.93 7.20 2.07
C PHE A 15 -7.74 8.21 1.26
N GLN A 16 -8.86 7.76 0.66
CA GLN A 16 -9.78 8.61 -0.09
C GLN A 16 -10.47 9.62 0.82
N ALA A 17 -10.93 9.20 2.01
CA ALA A 17 -11.55 10.08 2.99
C ALA A 17 -10.59 11.18 3.49
N ALA A 18 -9.28 10.92 3.50
CA ALA A 18 -8.24 11.91 3.79
C ALA A 18 -7.97 12.89 2.63
N GLY A 19 -8.61 12.71 1.48
CA GLY A 19 -8.45 13.58 0.30
C GLY A 19 -7.26 13.22 -0.58
N LEU A 20 -6.73 11.99 -0.47
CA LEU A 20 -5.64 11.52 -1.34
C LEU A 20 -6.25 10.92 -2.60
N ASP A 21 -6.06 11.61 -3.73
CA ASP A 21 -6.43 11.09 -5.04
C ASP A 21 -5.47 9.97 -5.51
N GLU A 22 -5.79 9.35 -6.64
CA GLU A 22 -4.99 8.25 -7.19
C GLU A 22 -3.53 8.64 -7.48
N ALA A 23 -3.30 9.88 -7.94
CA ALA A 23 -1.97 10.38 -8.24
C ALA A 23 -1.14 10.54 -6.95
N MET A 24 -1.76 11.05 -5.88
CA MET A 24 -1.13 11.19 -4.57
C MET A 24 -0.89 9.82 -3.93
N MET A 25 -1.81 8.87 -4.10
CA MET A 25 -1.63 7.48 -3.65
C MET A 25 -0.45 6.82 -4.37
N HIS A 26 -0.33 6.99 -5.68
CA HIS A 26 0.83 6.50 -6.43
C HIS A 26 2.13 7.13 -5.94
N LYS A 27 2.16 8.46 -5.76
CA LYS A 27 3.33 9.16 -5.21
C LYS A 27 3.70 8.66 -3.82
N TRP A 28 2.72 8.40 -2.96
CA TRP A 28 2.93 7.82 -1.63
C TRP A 28 3.61 6.46 -1.74
N HIS A 29 3.13 5.59 -2.62
CA HIS A 29 3.73 4.27 -2.87
C HIS A 29 5.18 4.37 -3.38
N CYS A 30 5.47 5.23 -4.35
CA CYS A 30 6.84 5.44 -4.84
C CYS A 30 7.78 5.92 -3.70
N GLU A 31 7.30 6.86 -2.90
CA GLU A 31 8.09 7.44 -1.81
C GLU A 31 8.29 6.48 -0.63
N PHE A 32 7.32 5.59 -0.39
CA PHE A 32 7.41 4.53 0.61
C PHE A 32 8.36 3.41 0.15
N GLU A 33 8.19 2.92 -1.09
CA GLU A 33 9.06 1.89 -1.68
C GLU A 33 10.51 2.35 -1.75
N ARG A 34 10.77 3.60 -2.17
CA ARG A 34 12.13 4.14 -2.30
C ARG A 34 12.85 4.30 -0.96
N ARG A 35 12.14 4.70 0.09
CA ARG A 35 12.75 4.97 1.42
C ARG A 35 12.77 3.74 2.32
N TYR A 36 11.74 2.90 2.24
CA TYR A 36 11.50 1.81 3.20
C TYR A 36 10.93 0.57 2.49
N PRO A 37 11.65 -0.04 1.53
CA PRO A 37 11.11 -1.11 0.68
C PRO A 37 10.68 -2.36 1.47
N ALA A 38 11.42 -2.70 2.54
CA ALA A 38 11.07 -3.83 3.40
C ALA A 38 9.79 -3.57 4.20
N GLN A 39 9.61 -2.34 4.70
CA GLN A 39 8.43 -1.94 5.45
C GLN A 39 7.21 -1.82 4.53
N HIS A 40 7.39 -1.35 3.30
CA HIS A 40 6.33 -1.33 2.29
C HIS A 40 5.82 -2.75 1.98
N GLN A 41 6.73 -3.72 1.79
CA GLN A 41 6.38 -5.14 1.66
C GLN A 41 5.55 -5.63 2.85
N SER A 42 6.02 -5.43 4.08
CA SER A 42 5.32 -5.87 5.29
C SER A 42 3.96 -5.20 5.45
N PHE A 43 3.85 -3.92 5.08
CA PHE A 43 2.59 -3.18 5.12
C PHE A 43 1.55 -3.79 4.17
N LEU A 44 1.93 -4.06 2.91
CA LEU A 44 1.01 -4.64 1.93
C LEU A 44 0.56 -6.05 2.33
N GLN A 45 1.44 -6.84 2.95
CA GLN A 45 1.09 -8.14 3.53
C GLN A 45 0.14 -7.99 4.72
N TRP A 46 0.36 -6.99 5.57
CA TRP A 46 -0.47 -6.73 6.75
C TRP A 46 -1.90 -6.32 6.38
N ILE A 47 -2.08 -5.55 5.29
CA ILE A 47 -3.41 -5.21 4.77
C ILE A 47 -4.06 -6.32 3.91
N GLY A 48 -3.41 -7.48 3.80
CA GLY A 48 -3.98 -8.68 3.22
C GLY A 48 -3.83 -8.81 1.70
N LEU A 49 -2.91 -8.09 1.05
CA LEU A 49 -2.65 -8.31 -0.38
C LEU A 49 -2.00 -9.68 -0.61
N SER A 50 -2.34 -10.28 -1.76
CA SER A 50 -1.68 -11.49 -2.25
C SER A 50 -0.24 -11.19 -2.69
N THR A 51 0.61 -12.23 -2.75
CA THR A 51 1.99 -12.07 -3.24
C THR A 51 2.06 -11.49 -4.67
N GLU A 52 1.09 -11.83 -5.51
CA GLU A 52 0.98 -11.32 -6.89
C GLU A 52 0.64 -9.82 -6.90
N ASP A 53 -0.36 -9.41 -6.12
CA ASP A 53 -0.75 -8.00 -6.01
C ASP A 53 0.37 -7.15 -5.40
N ILE A 54 1.07 -7.69 -4.40
CA ILE A 54 2.24 -7.02 -3.79
C ILE A 54 3.31 -6.77 -4.84
N ALA A 55 3.65 -7.77 -5.64
CA ALA A 55 4.65 -7.62 -6.70
C ALA A 55 4.23 -6.55 -7.72
N SER A 56 2.96 -6.53 -8.12
CA SER A 56 2.41 -5.54 -9.05
C SER A 56 2.50 -4.10 -8.50
N VAL A 57 2.08 -3.89 -7.24
CA VAL A 57 2.15 -2.58 -6.57
C VAL A 57 3.59 -2.11 -6.45
N ARG A 58 4.50 -2.98 -5.99
CA ARG A 58 5.91 -2.62 -5.81
C ARG A 58 6.62 -2.33 -7.13
N ASN A 59 6.37 -3.12 -8.17
CA ASN A 59 6.91 -2.84 -9.50
C ASN A 59 6.44 -1.48 -10.02
N SER A 60 5.15 -1.18 -9.87
CA SER A 60 4.59 0.13 -10.24
C SER A 60 5.21 1.27 -9.42
N SER A 61 5.47 1.04 -8.14
CA SER A 61 6.11 2.01 -7.23
C SER A 61 7.57 2.29 -7.57
N GLN A 62 8.28 1.32 -8.15
CA GLN A 62 9.68 1.46 -8.56
C GLN A 62 9.82 2.12 -9.94
N ALA A 63 8.76 2.08 -10.76
CA ALA A 63 8.74 2.66 -12.10
C ALA A 63 8.38 4.16 -12.10
N GLY A 64 7.82 4.68 -11.00
CA GLY A 64 7.38 6.07 -10.83
C GLY A 64 8.36 6.99 -10.11
#